data_AF-A0A4P5X4I1-F1
#
_entry.id   AF-A0A4P5X4I1-F1
#
_cell.length_a   1.000
_cell.length_b   1.000
_cell.length_c   1.000
_cell.angle_alpha   90.00
_cell.angle_beta   90.00
_cell.angle_gamma   90.00
#
_symmetry.space_group_name_H-M   'P 1'
#
loop_
_entity.id
_entity.type
_entity.pdbx_description
1 polymer ?
#
loop_
_entity_poly.entity_id
_entity_poly.type
_entity_poly.pdbx_seq_one_letter_code
_entity_poly.pdbx_strand_id
1 'polypeptide(L)'
;MRVVLSVVGAAMATTTALGQCAPAVVYTNYNSLPSSIVPGTAPGARFVGGAAPGIAFQHVAVSPNGAYWALRGAATTTTGHVVVRGTARTREGAQLVARRTVTQVLGVRTCDTIAEIVDVANNGSVAFTGDLSGSITDDSFSAVWNNGLTFFAREGLPVPSLNFGFGTQNANPTILENGQIRHVSTALVGSNTQAALVSLSSATTGSVLALTGVTVPSGQLVAPAQTLFTLGVARPAVSSDGVDMLTGSVLSGPGSSDAVLLYNNQVLAQEGAVIAGSGVSAAFAQLSSGNTPLSCSPTGGHCMARVTFVNATDAVMRIEAGAVMGMYAKRGDEITPGAGERYSQTETTETFLASAVASNGDYVIVGYTDAAEQLRDTVLVFNGSTVLLREGAEFDLNEDGVLNDNAFVGAFSRDGLALSDTGDVYVVVSVRGAAANVTGTALLTLRTPACNDLDFNNNGVFPEDADVVDFFDVLAGGVCEACDTIDFNNDCVFPSDLDVIAFFNVLAGGSCTP
;
A
#
# COMPACT_ATOMS: atom_id res chain seq x y z
N MET A 1 -64.13 27.73 -18.62
CA MET A 1 -62.77 28.21 -18.35
C MET A 1 -62.17 27.28 -17.28
N ARG A 2 -61.46 26.22 -17.69
CA ARG A 2 -60.81 25.27 -16.76
C ARG A 2 -59.38 25.76 -16.54
N VAL A 3 -59.08 26.19 -15.32
CA VAL A 3 -57.72 26.56 -14.90
C VAL A 3 -56.97 25.28 -14.56
N VAL A 4 -55.99 24.93 -15.38
CA VAL A 4 -55.04 23.85 -15.11
C VAL A 4 -53.91 24.46 -14.28
N LEU A 5 -53.86 24.12 -13.00
CA LEU A 5 -52.80 24.53 -12.08
C LEU A 5 -51.61 23.58 -12.29
N SER A 6 -50.64 24.02 -13.08
CA SER A 6 -49.37 23.30 -13.25
C SER A 6 -48.50 23.57 -12.02
N VAL A 7 -48.41 22.60 -11.11
CA VAL A 7 -47.46 22.64 -9.99
C VAL A 7 -46.11 22.23 -10.57
N VAL A 8 -45.25 23.21 -10.83
CA VAL A 8 -43.83 22.98 -11.10
C VAL A 8 -43.19 22.64 -9.76
N GLY A 9 -43.11 21.35 -9.45
CA GLY A 9 -42.28 20.86 -8.34
C GLY A 9 -40.83 21.07 -8.70
N ALA A 10 -40.22 22.13 -8.17
CA ALA A 10 -38.77 22.26 -8.13
C ALA A 10 -38.26 21.15 -7.21
N ALA A 11 -37.76 20.05 -7.79
CA ALA A 11 -36.93 19.12 -7.06
C ALA A 11 -35.68 19.89 -6.65
N MET A 12 -35.63 20.37 -5.40
CA MET A 12 -34.36 20.76 -4.80
C MET A 12 -33.53 19.48 -4.74
N ALA A 13 -32.56 19.37 -5.65
CA ALA A 13 -31.49 18.40 -5.50
C ALA A 13 -30.80 18.75 -4.19
N THR A 14 -31.10 18.00 -3.14
CA THR A 14 -30.34 18.04 -1.90
C THR A 14 -28.94 17.59 -2.28
N THR A 15 -28.01 18.54 -2.36
CA THR A 15 -26.58 18.25 -2.42
C THR A 15 -26.24 17.56 -1.10
N THR A 16 -26.26 16.23 -1.10
CA THR A 16 -25.67 15.44 -0.03
C THR A 16 -24.20 15.80 -0.02
N ALA A 17 -23.79 16.63 0.94
CA ALA A 17 -22.38 16.84 1.21
C ALA A 17 -21.75 15.47 1.41
N LEU A 18 -20.61 15.25 0.76
CA LEU A 18 -19.87 14.02 0.94
C LEU A 18 -19.53 13.84 2.42
N GLY A 19 -19.95 12.72 2.99
CA GLY A 19 -19.47 12.30 4.30
C GLY A 19 -17.96 12.17 4.31
N GLN A 20 -17.35 12.33 5.48
CA GLN A 20 -15.91 12.26 5.74
C GLN A 20 -15.21 11.01 5.20
N CYS A 21 -15.98 9.98 4.84
CA CYS A 21 -15.49 8.71 4.32
C CYS A 21 -15.50 8.52 2.81
N ALA A 22 -16.04 9.46 2.03
CA ALA A 22 -15.92 9.34 0.59
C ALA A 22 -14.42 9.30 0.22
N PRO A 23 -13.97 8.36 -0.62
CA PRO A 23 -12.58 8.31 -1.02
C PRO A 23 -12.18 9.63 -1.69
N ALA A 24 -11.13 10.25 -1.19
CA ALA A 24 -10.61 11.49 -1.72
C ALA A 24 -9.57 11.22 -2.81
N VAL A 25 -9.60 12.00 -3.90
CA VAL A 25 -8.60 11.88 -4.97
C VAL A 25 -7.33 12.63 -4.59
N VAL A 26 -6.21 11.90 -4.50
CA VAL A 26 -4.89 12.51 -4.39
C VAL A 26 -4.40 12.94 -5.77
N TYR A 27 -4.39 11.98 -6.71
CA TYR A 27 -4.04 12.19 -8.11
C TYR A 27 -4.90 11.36 -9.06
N THR A 28 -5.01 11.82 -10.30
CA THR A 28 -5.70 11.13 -11.39
C THR A 28 -4.92 11.29 -12.69
N ASN A 29 -5.20 10.48 -13.72
CA ASN A 29 -4.60 10.66 -15.05
C ASN A 29 -5.51 11.37 -16.07
N TYR A 30 -6.60 11.98 -15.62
CA TYR A 30 -7.51 12.75 -16.45
C TYR A 30 -6.92 14.13 -16.74
N ASN A 31 -6.42 14.31 -17.96
CA ASN A 31 -5.67 15.51 -18.36
C ASN A 31 -6.43 16.84 -18.26
N SER A 32 -7.75 16.83 -18.09
CA SER A 32 -8.55 18.04 -17.85
C SER A 32 -8.47 18.53 -16.40
N LEU A 33 -8.10 17.68 -15.45
CA LEU A 33 -8.18 17.99 -14.02
C LEU A 33 -6.85 18.50 -13.45
N PRO A 34 -6.86 19.42 -12.46
CA PRO A 34 -5.64 19.86 -11.78
C PRO A 34 -4.89 18.72 -11.09
N SER A 35 -5.63 17.73 -10.57
CA SER A 35 -5.12 16.50 -9.94
C SER A 35 -4.38 15.56 -10.91
N SER A 36 -4.22 15.94 -12.17
CA SER A 36 -3.40 15.19 -13.14
C SER A 36 -2.01 15.75 -13.35
N ILE A 37 -1.69 16.92 -12.78
CA ILE A 37 -0.41 17.60 -12.95
C ILE A 37 0.64 16.96 -12.05
N VAL A 38 1.77 16.59 -12.64
CA VAL A 38 2.96 16.15 -11.89
C VAL A 38 3.61 17.38 -11.26
N PRO A 39 3.79 17.40 -9.92
CA PRO A 39 4.34 18.56 -9.23
C PRO A 39 5.73 18.93 -9.76
N GLY A 40 6.10 20.21 -9.68
CA GLY A 40 7.43 20.70 -10.03
C GLY A 40 7.85 20.57 -11.50
N THR A 41 6.92 20.25 -12.43
CA THR A 41 7.22 20.16 -13.86
C THR A 41 6.68 21.38 -14.61
N ALA A 42 7.51 22.02 -15.45
CA ALA A 42 7.10 23.15 -16.29
C ALA A 42 7.41 22.86 -17.78
N PRO A 43 6.48 23.10 -18.73
CA PRO A 43 5.05 23.37 -18.52
C PRO A 43 4.33 22.07 -18.07
N GLY A 44 3.74 22.10 -16.87
CA GLY A 44 3.00 21.02 -16.18
C GLY A 44 2.86 19.70 -16.92
N ALA A 45 3.87 18.83 -16.82
CA ALA A 45 3.73 17.45 -17.26
C ALA A 45 2.57 16.81 -16.48
N ARG A 46 1.83 15.92 -17.14
CA ARG A 46 0.68 15.24 -16.55
C ARG A 46 0.96 13.75 -16.41
N PHE A 47 0.26 13.05 -15.54
CA PHE A 47 0.34 11.59 -15.49
C PHE A 47 -0.18 10.97 -16.79
N VAL A 48 0.45 9.88 -17.24
CA VAL A 48 0.12 9.18 -18.50
C VAL A 48 -1.33 8.72 -18.47
N GLY A 49 -2.09 9.09 -19.49
CA GLY A 49 -3.44 8.56 -19.71
C GLY A 49 -3.41 7.05 -19.99
N GLY A 50 -4.43 6.34 -19.52
CA GLY A 50 -4.51 4.89 -19.66
C GLY A 50 -5.52 4.31 -18.67
N ALA A 51 -6.15 3.21 -19.06
CA ALA A 51 -7.25 2.60 -18.34
C ALA A 51 -6.80 1.49 -17.36
N ALA A 52 -5.69 0.80 -17.62
CA ALA A 52 -5.25 -0.28 -16.74
C ALA A 52 -4.65 0.29 -15.43
N PRO A 53 -5.04 -0.25 -14.25
CA PRO A 53 -4.33 0.00 -13.01
C PRO A 53 -2.83 -0.29 -13.20
N GLY A 54 -1.94 0.55 -12.69
CA GLY A 54 -0.49 0.34 -12.90
C GLY A 54 0.12 1.05 -14.11
N ILE A 55 -0.65 1.68 -15.01
CA ILE A 55 -0.07 2.49 -16.10
C ILE A 55 0.42 3.83 -15.56
N ALA A 56 -0.50 4.61 -14.98
CA ALA A 56 -0.18 5.97 -14.51
C ALA A 56 0.43 5.97 -13.11
N PHE A 57 -0.06 5.09 -12.25
CA PHE A 57 0.32 4.95 -10.84
C PHE A 57 0.64 3.49 -10.59
N GLN A 58 1.87 3.20 -10.19
CA GLN A 58 2.34 1.81 -10.11
C GLN A 58 2.49 1.34 -8.67
N HIS A 59 3.12 2.16 -7.84
CA HIS A 59 3.38 1.84 -6.45
C HIS A 59 3.17 3.07 -5.57
N VAL A 60 2.58 2.87 -4.40
CA VAL A 60 2.43 3.88 -3.36
C VAL A 60 3.01 3.33 -2.05
N ALA A 61 3.70 4.19 -1.31
CA ALA A 61 4.16 3.93 0.04
C ALA A 61 3.71 5.07 0.95
N VAL A 62 3.44 4.77 2.21
CA VAL A 62 3.10 5.75 3.24
C VAL A 62 4.06 5.59 4.41
N SER A 63 4.47 6.71 5.02
CA SER A 63 5.31 6.67 6.20
C SER A 63 4.52 6.12 7.38
N PRO A 64 5.19 5.47 8.34
CA PRO A 64 4.52 4.90 9.51
C PRO A 64 3.52 5.85 10.19
N ASN A 65 3.92 7.10 10.41
CA ASN A 65 3.09 8.12 11.05
C ASN A 65 2.05 8.80 10.13
N GLY A 66 1.87 8.34 8.89
CA GLY A 66 0.95 8.94 7.91
C GLY A 66 1.33 10.33 7.39
N ALA A 67 2.41 10.93 7.89
CA ALA A 67 2.78 12.31 7.57
C ALA A 67 3.26 12.47 6.12
N TYR A 68 3.78 11.41 5.50
CA TYR A 68 4.30 11.43 4.14
C TYR A 68 3.80 10.23 3.34
N TRP A 69 3.63 10.43 2.04
CA TRP A 69 3.49 9.34 1.08
C TRP A 69 4.46 9.54 -0.08
N ALA A 70 4.86 8.44 -0.71
CA ALA A 70 5.63 8.42 -1.93
C ALA A 70 4.86 7.66 -3.02
N LEU A 71 4.84 8.23 -4.22
CA LEU A 71 4.16 7.68 -5.38
C LEU A 71 5.16 7.49 -6.51
N ARG A 72 5.18 6.29 -7.07
CA ARG A 72 5.84 6.01 -8.34
C ARG A 72 4.79 6.01 -9.45
N GLY A 73 4.92 6.94 -10.39
CA GLY A 73 4.00 7.09 -11.52
C GLY A 73 4.68 7.20 -12.88
N ALA A 74 3.89 7.40 -13.94
CA ALA A 74 4.35 7.67 -15.30
C ALA A 74 3.79 9.01 -15.79
N ALA A 75 4.60 9.82 -16.47
CA ALA A 75 4.22 11.14 -17.01
C ALA A 75 4.18 11.19 -18.55
N THR A 76 3.27 12.00 -19.12
CA THR A 76 2.91 12.09 -20.57
C THR A 76 4.02 12.55 -21.50
N THR A 77 5.12 13.07 -20.96
CA THR A 77 6.30 13.37 -21.80
C THR A 77 6.98 12.08 -22.22
N THR A 78 7.52 12.05 -23.43
CA THR A 78 7.94 10.86 -24.21
C THR A 78 8.71 9.75 -23.48
N THR A 79 9.29 9.97 -22.31
CA THR A 79 9.94 8.95 -21.48
C THR A 79 10.09 9.42 -20.03
N GLY A 80 9.10 9.22 -19.16
CA GLY A 80 9.27 9.68 -17.78
C GLY A 80 8.47 8.93 -16.72
N HIS A 81 9.01 7.86 -16.16
CA HIS A 81 8.63 7.49 -14.80
C HIS A 81 8.98 8.65 -13.85
N VAL A 82 8.16 8.86 -12.82
CA VAL A 82 8.35 9.90 -11.81
C VAL A 82 8.22 9.32 -10.42
N VAL A 83 8.95 9.90 -9.48
CA VAL A 83 8.75 9.72 -8.05
C VAL A 83 8.28 11.04 -7.49
N VAL A 84 7.17 11.01 -6.77
CA VAL A 84 6.56 12.16 -6.11
C VAL A 84 6.45 11.87 -4.62
N ARG A 85 6.71 12.87 -3.78
CA ARG A 85 6.45 12.82 -2.34
C ARG A 85 5.38 13.83 -1.98
N GLY A 86 4.34 13.44 -1.25
CA GLY A 86 3.39 14.38 -0.65
C GLY A 86 3.52 14.48 0.85
N THR A 87 2.53 15.12 1.46
CA THR A 87 2.37 15.28 2.90
C THR A 87 0.91 15.12 3.27
N ALA A 88 0.65 14.40 4.37
CA ALA A 88 -0.70 14.01 4.78
C ALA A 88 -1.51 13.42 3.61
N ARG A 89 -2.83 13.40 3.72
CA ARG A 89 -3.74 12.85 2.69
C ARG A 89 -3.99 13.78 1.50
N THR A 90 -3.08 14.71 1.20
CA THR A 90 -3.31 15.71 0.15
C THR A 90 -2.16 15.75 -0.85
N ARG A 91 -2.43 16.30 -2.03
CA ARG A 91 -1.39 16.66 -3.01
C ARG A 91 -0.80 18.06 -2.78
N GLU A 92 -1.35 18.83 -1.84
CA GLU A 92 -0.84 20.17 -1.56
C GLU A 92 0.59 20.06 -1.02
N GLY A 93 1.49 20.90 -1.55
CA GLY A 93 2.90 20.85 -1.18
C GLY A 93 3.67 19.63 -1.69
N ALA A 94 3.07 18.79 -2.54
CA ALA A 94 3.76 17.63 -3.11
C ALA A 94 4.98 18.05 -3.96
N GLN A 95 6.03 17.24 -3.90
CA GLN A 95 7.34 17.53 -4.46
C GLN A 95 7.76 16.45 -5.45
N LEU A 96 8.35 16.87 -6.58
CA LEU A 96 9.01 15.96 -7.51
C LEU A 96 10.34 15.51 -6.92
N VAL A 97 10.48 14.21 -6.66
CA VAL A 97 11.70 13.60 -6.14
C VAL A 97 12.65 13.28 -7.29
N ALA A 98 12.16 12.57 -8.30
CA ALA A 98 12.93 12.16 -9.45
C ALA A 98 12.05 12.05 -10.69
N ARG A 99 12.62 12.31 -11.86
CA ARG A 99 11.99 12.15 -13.16
C ARG A 99 12.99 11.55 -14.13
N ARG A 100 12.56 10.48 -14.77
CA ARG A 100 13.36 9.77 -15.76
C ARG A 100 13.82 10.72 -16.88
N THR A 101 15.07 10.59 -17.31
CA THR A 101 15.80 11.40 -18.31
C THR A 101 15.95 12.88 -18.01
N VAL A 102 15.45 13.36 -16.86
CA VAL A 102 15.43 14.80 -16.51
C VAL A 102 16.22 15.09 -15.25
N THR A 103 16.03 14.29 -14.19
CA THR A 103 16.74 14.51 -12.93
C THR A 103 18.23 14.24 -13.12
N GLN A 104 19.02 15.31 -13.14
CA GLN A 104 20.47 15.24 -13.24
C GLN A 104 21.07 14.72 -11.94
N VAL A 105 22.02 13.82 -12.09
CA VAL A 105 22.72 13.12 -11.02
C VAL A 105 24.17 12.94 -11.44
N LEU A 106 25.08 12.94 -10.46
CA LEU A 106 26.52 12.75 -10.72
C LEU A 106 27.07 13.69 -11.80
N GLY A 107 26.69 14.97 -11.74
CA GLY A 107 27.14 16.02 -12.65
C GLY A 107 26.34 16.09 -13.95
N VAL A 108 26.47 15.08 -14.82
CA VAL A 108 25.88 15.09 -16.19
C VAL A 108 24.99 13.90 -16.50
N ARG A 109 24.96 12.87 -15.65
CA ARG A 109 24.08 11.72 -15.86
C ARG A 109 22.65 12.09 -15.46
N THR A 110 21.70 11.30 -15.90
CA THR A 110 20.29 11.41 -15.50
C THR A 110 19.81 10.05 -15.00
N CYS A 111 18.73 10.02 -14.22
CA CYS A 111 18.03 8.76 -13.95
C CYS A 111 17.39 8.28 -15.27
N ASP A 112 17.96 7.31 -15.97
CA ASP A 112 17.41 6.80 -17.22
C ASP A 112 16.27 5.80 -16.98
N THR A 113 16.32 5.03 -15.90
CA THR A 113 15.16 4.26 -15.43
C THR A 113 14.87 4.59 -13.98
N ILE A 114 13.62 4.37 -13.58
CA ILE A 114 13.19 4.40 -12.19
C ILE A 114 12.38 3.12 -12.01
N ALA A 115 12.80 2.30 -11.05
CA ALA A 115 12.15 1.06 -10.72
C ALA A 115 10.72 1.31 -10.22
N GLU A 116 9.94 0.24 -10.12
CA GLU A 116 8.54 0.33 -9.72
C GLU A 116 8.38 0.70 -8.24
N ILE A 117 9.23 0.14 -7.38
CA ILE A 117 9.10 0.22 -5.93
C ILE A 117 9.77 1.49 -5.39
N VAL A 118 9.02 2.19 -4.52
CA VAL A 118 9.47 3.34 -3.74
C VAL A 118 9.10 3.12 -2.29
N ASP A 119 9.79 3.80 -1.38
CA ASP A 119 9.49 3.73 0.04
C ASP A 119 9.73 5.09 0.72
N VAL A 120 9.08 5.34 1.86
CA VAL A 120 9.17 6.64 2.54
C VAL A 120 9.21 6.49 4.06
N ALA A 121 10.14 7.20 4.71
CA ALA A 121 10.29 7.22 6.17
C ALA A 121 9.55 8.39 6.83
N ASN A 122 9.37 8.36 8.15
CA ASN A 122 8.69 9.44 8.90
C ASN A 122 9.35 10.81 8.81
N ASN A 123 10.63 10.87 8.43
CA ASN A 123 11.34 12.14 8.20
C ASN A 123 11.13 12.70 6.77
N GLY A 124 10.29 12.05 5.96
CA GLY A 124 9.99 12.43 4.59
C GLY A 124 11.05 12.03 3.55
N SER A 125 12.07 11.27 3.96
CA SER A 125 13.07 10.72 3.03
C SER A 125 12.44 9.63 2.16
N VAL A 126 12.75 9.64 0.86
CA VAL A 126 12.19 8.69 -0.11
C VAL A 126 13.30 7.83 -0.70
N ALA A 127 13.17 6.51 -0.59
CA ALA A 127 14.09 5.57 -1.23
C ALA A 127 13.50 5.04 -2.54
N PHE A 128 14.36 4.92 -3.55
CA PHE A 128 14.02 4.35 -4.86
C PHE A 128 15.27 3.79 -5.54
N THR A 129 15.06 2.94 -6.54
CA THR A 129 16.14 2.40 -7.39
C THR A 129 15.90 2.72 -8.86
N GLY A 130 16.89 2.46 -9.70
CA GLY A 130 16.80 2.63 -11.15
C GLY A 130 18.17 2.52 -11.80
N ASP A 131 18.25 3.00 -13.03
CA ASP A 131 19.48 3.03 -13.82
C ASP A 131 19.81 4.45 -14.24
N LEU A 132 21.09 4.74 -14.38
CA LEU A 132 21.62 6.03 -14.80
C LEU A 132 21.94 6.04 -16.29
N SER A 133 21.68 7.15 -16.98
CA SER A 133 22.11 7.31 -18.38
C SER A 133 23.64 7.19 -18.52
N GLY A 134 24.14 6.58 -19.60
CA GLY A 134 25.57 6.53 -19.89
C GLY A 134 26.12 5.11 -19.94
N SER A 135 27.15 4.82 -19.14
CA SER A 135 27.78 3.50 -19.11
C SER A 135 26.88 2.47 -18.43
N ILE A 136 26.80 1.28 -19.02
CA ILE A 136 25.98 0.13 -18.56
C ILE A 136 26.69 -0.77 -17.52
N THR A 137 27.81 -0.30 -16.98
CA THR A 137 28.62 -1.05 -16.00
C THR A 137 28.67 -0.33 -14.66
N ASP A 138 27.96 0.79 -14.54
CA ASP A 138 27.89 1.65 -13.37
C ASP A 138 26.56 2.43 -13.33
N ASP A 139 25.52 1.92 -13.99
CA ASP A 139 24.23 2.58 -14.13
C ASP A 139 23.20 2.15 -13.10
N SER A 140 23.13 0.87 -12.71
CA SER A 140 22.13 0.48 -11.72
C SER A 140 22.43 1.10 -10.35
N PHE A 141 21.42 1.61 -9.64
CA PHE A 141 21.61 2.32 -8.38
C PHE A 141 20.49 2.12 -7.35
N SER A 142 20.84 2.37 -6.09
CA SER A 142 19.89 2.60 -4.99
C SER A 142 20.18 3.97 -4.36
N ALA A 143 19.15 4.80 -4.21
CA ALA A 143 19.29 6.16 -3.69
C ALA A 143 18.21 6.52 -2.67
N VAL A 144 18.54 7.48 -1.82
CA VAL A 144 17.60 8.18 -0.93
C VAL A 144 17.56 9.64 -1.32
N TRP A 145 16.35 10.17 -1.47
CA TRP A 145 16.10 11.58 -1.55
C TRP A 145 15.73 12.13 -0.17
N ASN A 146 16.48 13.13 0.28
CA ASN A 146 16.13 13.97 1.43
C ASN A 146 16.60 15.39 1.13
N ASN A 147 15.75 16.17 0.45
CA ASN A 147 16.10 17.49 -0.10
C ASN A 147 17.35 17.47 -1.02
N GLY A 148 17.64 16.30 -1.59
CA GLY A 148 18.84 16.02 -2.37
C GLY A 148 19.04 14.51 -2.48
N LEU A 149 19.68 14.05 -3.57
CA LEU A 149 19.90 12.62 -3.83
C LEU A 149 21.21 12.15 -3.23
N THR A 150 21.15 11.10 -2.42
CA THR A 150 22.30 10.37 -1.89
C THR A 150 22.29 8.94 -2.41
N PHE A 151 23.38 8.51 -3.04
CA PHE A 151 23.54 7.15 -3.55
C PHE A 151 24.11 6.24 -2.46
N PHE A 152 23.50 5.07 -2.30
CA PHE A 152 23.92 4.03 -1.35
C PHE A 152 24.49 2.80 -2.05
N ALA A 153 24.03 2.51 -3.26
CA ALA A 153 24.60 1.46 -4.11
C ALA A 153 24.68 1.97 -5.54
N ARG A 154 25.71 1.54 -6.26
CA ARG A 154 25.84 1.72 -7.70
C ARG A 154 26.57 0.53 -8.29
N GLU A 155 26.13 0.05 -9.44
CA GLU A 155 26.75 -1.08 -10.14
C GLU A 155 28.26 -0.92 -10.22
N GLY A 156 28.96 -2.03 -9.99
CA GLY A 156 30.42 -2.11 -10.00
C GLY A 156 31.10 -1.55 -8.75
N LEU A 157 30.43 -0.73 -7.92
CA LEU A 157 31.00 -0.32 -6.63
C LEU A 157 31.00 -1.50 -5.64
N PRO A 158 32.00 -1.59 -4.73
CA PRO A 158 32.09 -2.70 -3.79
C PRO A 158 30.85 -2.83 -2.91
N VAL A 159 30.34 -4.04 -2.77
CA VAL A 159 29.36 -4.38 -1.72
C VAL A 159 30.11 -4.46 -0.39
N PRO A 160 29.68 -3.72 0.66
CA PRO A 160 30.34 -3.81 1.97
C PRO A 160 30.48 -5.25 2.45
N SER A 161 31.67 -5.60 2.93
CA SER A 161 32.02 -6.93 3.45
C SER A 161 32.04 -8.09 2.43
N LEU A 162 31.87 -7.84 1.13
CA LEU A 162 32.06 -8.85 0.08
C LEU A 162 33.22 -8.49 -0.85
N ASN A 163 33.78 -9.50 -1.52
CA ASN A 163 34.70 -9.32 -2.63
C ASN A 163 33.96 -9.26 -3.98
N PHE A 164 32.82 -8.57 -4.00
CA PHE A 164 31.96 -8.37 -5.18
C PHE A 164 31.56 -6.91 -5.29
N GLY A 165 31.24 -6.47 -6.50
CA GLY A 165 30.56 -5.21 -6.73
C GLY A 165 29.03 -5.39 -6.77
N PHE A 166 28.29 -4.32 -6.51
CA PHE A 166 26.84 -4.30 -6.77
C PHE A 166 26.59 -4.66 -8.23
N GLY A 167 25.54 -5.44 -8.47
CA GLY A 167 25.23 -5.98 -9.78
C GLY A 167 24.41 -5.05 -10.67
N THR A 168 23.99 -5.60 -11.82
CA THR A 168 23.27 -4.88 -12.88
C THR A 168 21.82 -4.52 -12.52
N GLN A 169 21.31 -5.01 -11.39
CA GLN A 169 19.97 -4.69 -10.94
C GLN A 169 19.94 -4.54 -9.42
N ASN A 170 19.73 -3.30 -8.98
CA ASN A 170 19.39 -2.97 -7.60
C ASN A 170 17.89 -2.69 -7.53
N ALA A 171 17.17 -3.44 -6.70
CA ALA A 171 15.72 -3.45 -6.69
C ALA A 171 15.13 -3.50 -5.28
N ASN A 172 13.86 -3.14 -5.19
CA ASN A 172 13.03 -3.28 -4.00
C ASN A 172 13.60 -2.56 -2.76
N PRO A 173 13.84 -1.24 -2.85
CA PRO A 173 14.37 -0.49 -1.73
C PRO A 173 13.34 -0.41 -0.60
N THR A 174 13.82 -0.45 0.63
CA THR A 174 13.04 -0.13 1.84
C THR A 174 13.92 0.77 2.70
N ILE A 175 13.37 1.88 3.18
CA ILE A 175 14.07 2.85 4.02
C ILE A 175 13.65 2.66 5.48
N LEU A 176 14.64 2.54 6.35
CA LEU A 176 14.45 2.43 7.79
C LEU A 176 14.41 3.82 8.43
N GLU A 177 13.82 3.92 9.62
CA GLU A 177 13.75 5.17 10.39
C GLU A 177 15.12 5.73 10.77
N ASN A 178 16.12 4.85 10.89
CA ASN A 178 17.51 5.25 11.12
C ASN A 178 18.24 5.73 9.84
N GLY A 179 17.54 5.84 8.70
CA GLY A 179 18.07 6.27 7.41
C GLY A 179 18.85 5.21 6.63
N GLN A 180 18.96 3.98 7.15
CA GLN A 180 19.51 2.86 6.38
C GLN A 180 18.56 2.47 5.25
N ILE A 181 19.11 1.94 4.16
CA ILE A 181 18.31 1.29 3.12
C ILE A 181 18.58 -0.20 3.09
N ARG A 182 17.53 -0.97 2.84
CA ARG A 182 17.63 -2.38 2.45
C ARG A 182 17.18 -2.54 1.01
N HIS A 183 17.90 -3.35 0.24
CA HIS A 183 17.53 -3.67 -1.13
C HIS A 183 18.19 -4.97 -1.58
N VAL A 184 17.70 -5.53 -2.69
CA VAL A 184 18.29 -6.70 -3.34
C VAL A 184 19.16 -6.23 -4.50
N SER A 185 20.40 -6.72 -4.57
CA SER A 185 21.29 -6.54 -5.71
C SER A 185 21.49 -7.90 -6.40
N THR A 186 21.09 -8.04 -7.66
CA THR A 186 21.23 -9.27 -8.44
C THR A 186 22.33 -9.14 -9.49
N ALA A 187 22.86 -10.28 -9.95
CA ALA A 187 23.96 -10.34 -10.92
C ALA A 187 25.19 -9.53 -10.47
N LEU A 188 25.68 -9.81 -9.26
CA LEU A 188 26.81 -9.09 -8.65
C LEU A 188 28.03 -9.03 -9.58
N VAL A 189 28.72 -7.89 -9.61
CA VAL A 189 29.95 -7.76 -10.40
C VAL A 189 31.04 -8.64 -9.78
N GLY A 190 31.54 -9.59 -10.56
CA GLY A 190 32.45 -10.65 -10.10
C GLY A 190 31.76 -12.00 -9.87
N SER A 191 30.42 -12.09 -9.97
CA SER A 191 29.67 -13.34 -9.88
C SER A 191 28.32 -13.27 -10.59
N ASN A 192 28.17 -14.00 -11.70
CA ASN A 192 26.94 -14.00 -12.50
C ASN A 192 25.79 -14.84 -11.91
N THR A 193 26.02 -15.58 -10.83
CA THR A 193 25.01 -16.43 -10.18
C THR A 193 24.60 -15.92 -8.81
N GLN A 194 25.27 -14.90 -8.28
CA GLN A 194 25.02 -14.42 -6.94
C GLN A 194 24.15 -13.17 -6.91
N ALA A 195 23.31 -13.11 -5.88
CA ALA A 195 22.53 -11.96 -5.48
C ALA A 195 22.68 -11.75 -3.97
N ALA A 196 22.64 -10.49 -3.53
CA ALA A 196 22.75 -10.12 -2.13
C ALA A 196 21.56 -9.27 -1.68
N LEU A 197 21.02 -9.59 -0.51
CA LEU A 197 20.15 -8.70 0.26
C LEU A 197 21.05 -7.93 1.22
N VAL A 198 21.09 -6.62 1.09
CA VAL A 198 22.01 -5.75 1.84
C VAL A 198 21.25 -4.76 2.71
N SER A 199 21.88 -4.30 3.79
CA SER A 199 21.45 -3.17 4.62
C SER A 199 22.58 -2.15 4.68
N LEU A 200 22.35 -0.95 4.14
CA LEU A 200 23.39 0.05 3.92
C LEU A 200 23.07 1.34 4.70
N SER A 201 24.05 1.84 5.47
CA SER A 201 23.97 3.16 6.11
C SER A 201 24.65 4.25 5.29
N SER A 202 25.49 3.86 4.33
CA SER A 202 26.12 4.75 3.35
C SER A 202 26.58 3.95 2.13
N ALA A 203 27.18 4.61 1.15
CA ALA A 203 27.78 3.97 -0.03
C ALA A 203 28.91 2.97 0.30
N THR A 204 29.51 3.04 1.49
CA THR A 204 30.68 2.22 1.87
C THR A 204 30.49 1.45 3.17
N THR A 205 29.39 1.68 3.88
CA THR A 205 29.12 1.06 5.19
C THR A 205 27.78 0.35 5.16
N GLY A 206 27.77 -0.91 5.59
CA GLY A 206 26.59 -1.75 5.61
C GLY A 206 26.90 -3.19 5.97
N SER A 207 25.90 -4.04 5.81
CA SER A 207 25.97 -5.48 6.06
C SER A 207 25.22 -6.26 4.99
N VAL A 208 25.69 -7.48 4.72
CA VAL A 208 24.98 -8.45 3.89
C VAL A 208 24.08 -9.29 4.79
N LEU A 209 22.78 -9.23 4.56
CA LEU A 209 21.78 -9.98 5.31
C LEU A 209 21.60 -11.40 4.75
N ALA A 210 21.65 -11.54 3.43
CA ALA A 210 21.60 -12.83 2.74
C ALA A 210 22.40 -12.79 1.44
N LEU A 211 23.00 -13.92 1.06
CA LEU A 211 23.78 -14.09 -0.16
C LEU A 211 23.43 -15.44 -0.79
N THR A 212 23.01 -15.44 -2.06
CA THR A 212 22.71 -16.69 -2.76
C THR A 212 23.97 -17.54 -2.94
N GLY A 213 23.80 -18.87 -2.90
CA GLY A 213 24.87 -19.86 -2.89
C GLY A 213 25.62 -19.98 -1.56
N VAL A 214 25.34 -19.12 -0.56
CA VAL A 214 26.07 -19.07 0.71
C VAL A 214 25.13 -19.18 1.90
N THR A 215 24.11 -18.33 1.98
CA THR A 215 23.17 -18.33 3.11
C THR A 215 22.34 -19.61 3.10
N VAL A 216 22.34 -20.32 4.23
CA VAL A 216 21.46 -21.46 4.50
C VAL A 216 20.43 -21.02 5.54
N PRO A 217 19.17 -20.79 5.16
CA PRO A 217 18.12 -20.46 6.13
C PRO A 217 17.95 -21.56 7.17
N SER A 218 17.70 -21.17 8.41
CA SER A 218 17.39 -22.11 9.49
C SER A 218 15.93 -22.60 9.39
N GLY A 219 15.63 -23.77 9.97
CA GLY A 219 14.26 -24.29 10.00
C GLY A 219 13.76 -24.97 8.72
N GLN A 220 14.65 -25.28 7.76
CA GLN A 220 14.29 -26.04 6.57
C GLN A 220 13.75 -27.44 6.93
N LEU A 221 12.73 -27.88 6.19
CA LEU A 221 12.04 -29.16 6.36
C LEU A 221 12.62 -30.28 5.48
N VAL A 222 13.65 -29.97 4.69
CA VAL A 222 14.35 -30.92 3.80
C VAL A 222 15.77 -31.18 4.26
N ALA A 223 16.28 -32.37 3.96
CA ALA A 223 17.65 -32.78 4.24
C ALA A 223 18.35 -33.24 2.94
N PRO A 224 19.62 -32.85 2.68
CA PRO A 224 20.40 -31.90 3.46
C PRO A 224 19.86 -30.47 3.35
N ALA A 225 20.23 -29.59 4.30
CA ALA A 225 19.90 -28.18 4.24
C ALA A 225 20.52 -27.53 3.00
N GLN A 226 19.77 -26.64 2.35
CA GLN A 226 20.09 -26.05 1.07
C GLN A 226 20.40 -24.55 1.21
N THR A 227 21.23 -24.04 0.33
CA THR A 227 21.49 -22.59 0.25
C THR A 227 20.37 -21.87 -0.50
N LEU A 228 20.24 -20.57 -0.30
CA LEU A 228 19.41 -19.71 -1.16
C LEU A 228 19.95 -19.76 -2.58
N PHE A 229 19.10 -20.05 -3.56
CA PHE A 229 19.42 -20.03 -4.98
C PHE A 229 19.06 -18.70 -5.63
N THR A 230 17.86 -18.20 -5.36
CA THR A 230 17.42 -16.86 -5.76
C THR A 230 16.84 -16.12 -4.57
N LEU A 231 17.11 -14.81 -4.48
CA LEU A 231 16.31 -13.89 -3.68
C LEU A 231 15.11 -13.51 -4.54
N GLY A 232 13.90 -13.68 -4.01
CA GLY A 232 12.67 -13.53 -4.78
C GLY A 232 12.53 -12.14 -5.41
N VAL A 233 11.72 -12.08 -6.47
CA VAL A 233 11.37 -10.81 -7.13
C VAL A 233 10.48 -9.92 -6.27
N ALA A 234 9.80 -10.51 -5.28
CA ALA A 234 9.00 -9.79 -4.30
C ALA A 234 9.86 -8.85 -3.46
N ARG A 235 9.32 -7.66 -3.17
CA ARG A 235 9.90 -6.72 -2.23
C ARG A 235 10.02 -7.39 -0.85
N PRO A 236 11.21 -7.39 -0.22
CA PRO A 236 11.31 -7.73 1.20
C PRO A 236 10.45 -6.76 2.00
N ALA A 237 9.52 -7.27 2.80
CA ALA A 237 8.78 -6.43 3.73
C ALA A 237 9.61 -6.30 5.00
N VAL A 238 9.90 -5.08 5.42
CA VAL A 238 10.74 -4.80 6.57
C VAL A 238 10.02 -3.82 7.48
N SER A 239 10.04 -4.07 8.79
CA SER A 239 9.66 -3.06 9.76
C SER A 239 10.59 -1.86 9.67
N SER A 240 10.10 -0.68 10.06
CA SER A 240 10.82 0.59 9.94
C SER A 240 12.03 0.67 10.89
N ASP A 241 12.05 -0.13 11.96
CA ASP A 241 13.23 -0.33 12.82
C ASP A 241 14.22 -1.39 12.30
N GLY A 242 13.82 -2.15 11.27
CA GLY A 242 14.60 -3.21 10.65
C GLY A 242 14.64 -4.53 11.43
N VAL A 243 13.91 -4.66 12.54
CA VAL A 243 13.91 -5.88 13.38
C VAL A 243 13.21 -7.03 12.68
N ASP A 244 12.08 -6.77 12.02
CA ASP A 244 11.30 -7.77 11.32
C ASP A 244 11.53 -7.67 9.82
N MET A 245 11.77 -8.82 9.19
CA MET A 245 11.97 -8.89 7.75
C MET A 245 11.37 -10.18 7.20
N LEU A 246 10.38 -10.03 6.32
CA LEU A 246 9.89 -11.10 5.47
C LEU A 246 10.58 -11.09 4.11
N THR A 247 10.91 -12.28 3.61
CA THR A 247 11.48 -12.44 2.26
C THR A 247 10.99 -13.72 1.63
N GLY A 248 10.58 -13.64 0.37
CA GLY A 248 10.38 -14.81 -0.48
C GLY A 248 11.68 -15.22 -1.16
N SER A 249 11.97 -16.51 -1.20
CA SER A 249 13.21 -17.02 -1.81
C SER A 249 13.00 -18.40 -2.43
N VAL A 250 13.95 -18.83 -3.26
CA VAL A 250 14.04 -20.20 -3.75
C VAL A 250 15.33 -20.82 -3.25
N LEU A 251 15.28 -22.05 -2.75
CA LEU A 251 16.44 -22.85 -2.32
C LEU A 251 17.12 -23.54 -3.52
N SER A 252 18.35 -24.02 -3.36
CA SER A 252 19.09 -24.77 -4.40
C SER A 252 18.64 -26.23 -4.57
N GLY A 253 17.53 -26.61 -3.95
CA GLY A 253 16.99 -27.97 -3.92
C GLY A 253 16.13 -28.40 -5.09
N PRO A 254 15.40 -29.53 -4.94
CA PRO A 254 14.37 -29.95 -5.87
C PRO A 254 13.22 -28.93 -5.91
N GLY A 255 12.74 -28.62 -7.12
CA GLY A 255 11.64 -27.67 -7.40
C GLY A 255 10.25 -28.08 -6.94
N SER A 256 10.16 -29.01 -5.99
CA SER A 256 8.91 -29.39 -5.30
C SER A 256 8.98 -29.03 -3.81
N SER A 257 10.02 -28.30 -3.41
CA SER A 257 10.39 -28.01 -2.03
C SER A 257 11.28 -26.78 -1.89
N ASP A 258 11.46 -26.02 -2.96
CA ASP A 258 12.48 -24.98 -3.01
C ASP A 258 11.92 -23.57 -2.74
N ALA A 259 10.64 -23.31 -3.02
CA ALA A 259 10.02 -22.05 -2.63
C ALA A 259 9.89 -21.94 -1.10
N VAL A 260 10.39 -20.84 -0.53
CA VAL A 260 10.35 -20.57 0.91
C VAL A 260 9.88 -19.14 1.22
N LEU A 261 9.12 -19.02 2.29
CA LEU A 261 8.89 -17.75 2.98
C LEU A 261 9.79 -17.71 4.22
N LEU A 262 10.60 -16.66 4.33
CA LEU A 262 11.54 -16.45 5.41
C LEU A 262 11.10 -15.30 6.30
N TYR A 263 11.30 -15.44 7.61
CA TYR A 263 11.30 -14.34 8.58
C TYR A 263 12.67 -14.30 9.24
N ASN A 264 13.41 -13.21 9.08
CA ASN A 264 14.75 -13.05 9.63
C ASN A 264 15.68 -14.26 9.36
N ASN A 265 15.67 -14.78 8.13
CA ASN A 265 16.43 -15.96 7.69
C ASN A 265 16.04 -17.30 8.36
N GLN A 266 14.86 -17.37 8.97
CA GLN A 266 14.20 -18.60 9.41
C GLN A 266 13.06 -18.94 8.46
N VAL A 267 12.96 -20.20 8.04
CA VAL A 267 11.87 -20.70 7.20
C VAL A 267 10.56 -20.74 7.99
N LEU A 268 9.56 -19.99 7.53
CA LEU A 268 8.19 -20.04 8.03
C LEU A 268 7.31 -21.00 7.23
N ALA A 269 7.50 -21.02 5.91
CA ALA A 269 6.80 -21.91 5.00
C ALA A 269 7.78 -22.43 3.93
N GLN A 270 7.63 -23.69 3.57
CA GLN A 270 8.44 -24.34 2.54
C GLN A 270 7.53 -25.16 1.63
N GLU A 271 7.80 -25.10 0.32
CA GLU A 271 6.97 -25.75 -0.69
C GLU A 271 6.81 -27.24 -0.40
N GLY A 272 5.61 -27.75 -0.65
CA GLY A 272 5.29 -29.15 -0.41
C GLY A 272 5.06 -29.50 1.07
N ALA A 273 5.22 -28.56 2.01
CA ALA A 273 4.96 -28.77 3.43
C ALA A 273 3.75 -27.98 3.95
N VAL A 274 3.06 -28.54 4.94
CA VAL A 274 1.98 -27.85 5.66
C VAL A 274 2.59 -26.76 6.55
N ILE A 275 2.02 -25.56 6.50
CA ILE A 275 2.46 -24.42 7.31
C ILE A 275 1.95 -24.58 8.73
N ALA A 276 2.85 -24.77 9.69
CA ALA A 276 2.50 -24.83 11.11
C ALA A 276 1.78 -23.55 11.56
N GLY A 277 0.69 -23.69 12.33
CA GLY A 277 -0.10 -22.54 12.82
C GLY A 277 -1.08 -21.93 11.81
N SER A 278 -1.01 -22.29 10.52
CA SER A 278 -1.94 -21.75 9.51
C SER A 278 -3.40 -22.16 9.72
N GLY A 279 -3.65 -23.35 10.27
CA GLY A 279 -4.99 -23.94 10.35
C GLY A 279 -5.49 -24.54 9.03
N VAL A 280 -4.64 -24.63 8.00
CA VAL A 280 -4.92 -25.29 6.71
C VAL A 280 -4.08 -26.56 6.59
N SER A 281 -4.70 -27.65 6.14
CA SER A 281 -4.03 -28.95 5.95
C SER A 281 -3.33 -29.10 4.60
N ALA A 282 -3.57 -28.18 3.66
CA ALA A 282 -2.88 -28.17 2.37
C ALA A 282 -1.45 -27.67 2.52
N ALA A 283 -0.54 -28.21 1.70
CA ALA A 283 0.84 -27.76 1.66
C ALA A 283 0.96 -26.38 1.01
N PHE A 284 1.94 -25.59 1.46
CA PHE A 284 2.38 -24.37 0.80
C PHE A 284 2.85 -24.71 -0.62
N ALA A 285 2.41 -23.94 -1.61
CA ALA A 285 2.93 -24.03 -2.97
C ALA A 285 3.91 -22.88 -3.21
N GLN A 286 3.42 -21.64 -3.09
CA GLN A 286 4.21 -20.46 -3.43
C GLN A 286 3.66 -19.18 -2.78
N LEU A 287 4.45 -18.12 -2.80
CA LEU A 287 3.94 -16.77 -2.60
C LEU A 287 3.04 -16.38 -3.78
N SER A 288 2.02 -15.57 -3.50
CA SER A 288 1.21 -14.96 -4.56
C SER A 288 2.10 -14.06 -5.43
N SER A 289 1.73 -13.94 -6.69
CA SER A 289 2.43 -13.13 -7.68
C SER A 289 2.19 -11.62 -7.45
N GLY A 290 3.05 -10.79 -8.02
CA GLY A 290 3.09 -9.35 -7.80
C GLY A 290 4.39 -8.92 -7.12
N ASN A 291 4.60 -7.62 -7.00
CA ASN A 291 5.83 -7.07 -6.44
C ASN A 291 5.77 -6.92 -4.92
N THR A 292 4.56 -6.84 -4.34
CA THR A 292 4.32 -6.65 -2.89
C THR A 292 3.40 -7.73 -2.29
N PRO A 293 3.73 -9.03 -2.40
CA PRO A 293 2.96 -10.07 -1.71
C PRO A 293 3.23 -10.12 -0.20
N LEU A 294 4.20 -9.35 0.30
CA LEU A 294 4.63 -9.29 1.70
C LEU A 294 4.36 -7.90 2.26
N SER A 295 3.94 -7.83 3.52
CA SER A 295 3.79 -6.59 4.29
C SER A 295 4.23 -6.81 5.73
N CYS A 296 4.86 -5.82 6.34
CA CYS A 296 5.19 -5.81 7.77
C CYS A 296 4.85 -4.44 8.31
N SER A 297 4.36 -4.41 9.54
CA SER A 297 4.02 -3.19 10.24
C SER A 297 5.29 -2.38 10.52
N PRO A 298 5.18 -1.05 10.56
CA PRO A 298 6.32 -0.19 10.86
C PRO A 298 7.08 -0.52 12.13
N THR A 299 6.42 -0.67 13.28
CA THR A 299 7.11 -0.98 14.54
C THR A 299 7.44 -2.46 14.71
N GLY A 300 7.22 -3.27 13.67
CA GLY A 300 7.29 -4.72 13.76
C GLY A 300 6.15 -5.31 14.58
N GLY A 301 6.25 -6.61 14.87
CA GLY A 301 5.27 -7.41 15.60
C GLY A 301 4.19 -8.02 14.72
N HIS A 302 3.79 -7.35 13.63
CA HIS A 302 2.74 -7.83 12.73
C HIS A 302 3.24 -7.86 11.28
N CYS A 303 3.16 -9.02 10.63
CA CYS A 303 3.43 -9.14 9.21
C CYS A 303 2.35 -9.98 8.51
N MET A 304 2.26 -9.81 7.20
CA MET A 304 1.34 -10.48 6.31
C MET A 304 2.08 -11.04 5.10
N ALA A 305 1.62 -12.20 4.63
CA ALA A 305 2.08 -12.77 3.38
C ALA A 305 0.90 -13.35 2.60
N ARG A 306 0.76 -12.95 1.34
CA ARG A 306 -0.18 -13.57 0.39
C ARG A 306 0.44 -14.83 -0.17
N VAL A 307 -0.27 -15.94 -0.03
CA VAL A 307 0.22 -17.28 -0.39
C VAL A 307 -0.83 -18.08 -1.15
N THR A 308 -0.34 -19.04 -1.92
CA THR A 308 -1.17 -20.07 -2.57
C THR A 308 -0.73 -21.45 -2.06
N PHE A 309 -1.73 -22.27 -1.73
CA PHE A 309 -1.55 -23.67 -1.33
C PHE A 309 -1.68 -24.62 -2.54
N VAL A 310 -1.17 -25.84 -2.43
CA VAL A 310 -1.19 -26.85 -3.51
C VAL A 310 -2.59 -27.23 -4.00
N ASN A 311 -3.63 -27.02 -3.19
CA ASN A 311 -5.04 -27.21 -3.56
C ASN A 311 -5.67 -25.95 -4.20
N ALA A 312 -4.82 -25.03 -4.67
CA ALA A 312 -5.16 -23.73 -5.20
C ALA A 312 -5.94 -22.82 -4.23
N THR A 313 -5.92 -23.08 -2.91
CA THR A 313 -6.47 -22.12 -1.95
C THR A 313 -5.51 -20.96 -1.83
N ASP A 314 -5.98 -19.74 -2.02
CA ASP A 314 -5.23 -18.54 -1.71
C ASP A 314 -5.55 -18.08 -0.29
N ALA A 315 -4.58 -17.47 0.37
CA ALA A 315 -4.75 -16.92 1.71
C ALA A 315 -3.86 -15.70 1.96
N VAL A 316 -4.26 -14.92 2.95
CA VAL A 316 -3.47 -13.86 3.55
C VAL A 316 -3.09 -14.32 4.96
N MET A 317 -1.83 -14.72 5.15
CA MET A 317 -1.34 -15.24 6.42
C MET A 317 -1.13 -14.14 7.45
N ARG A 318 -1.40 -14.46 8.72
CA ARG A 318 -1.05 -13.63 9.88
C ARG A 318 0.24 -14.14 10.48
N ILE A 319 1.27 -13.30 10.51
CA ILE A 319 2.59 -13.61 11.05
C ILE A 319 2.88 -12.67 12.20
N GLU A 320 3.19 -13.20 13.38
CA GLU A 320 3.54 -12.41 14.57
C GLU A 320 4.70 -13.08 15.30
N ALA A 321 5.62 -12.25 15.81
CA ALA A 321 6.79 -12.72 16.57
C ALA A 321 7.55 -13.87 15.89
N GLY A 322 7.67 -13.84 14.56
CA GLY A 322 8.38 -14.86 13.77
C GLY A 322 7.68 -16.21 13.65
N ALA A 323 6.37 -16.28 13.89
CA ALA A 323 5.56 -17.47 13.69
C ALA A 323 4.28 -17.15 12.91
N VAL A 324 3.76 -18.15 12.17
CA VAL A 324 2.43 -18.06 11.56
C VAL A 324 1.39 -18.32 12.65
N MET A 325 0.54 -17.33 12.91
CA MET A 325 -0.48 -17.36 13.97
C MET A 325 -1.88 -17.74 13.43
N GLY A 326 -2.02 -17.83 12.10
CA GLY A 326 -3.27 -18.15 11.42
C GLY A 326 -3.35 -17.45 10.06
N MET A 327 -4.57 -17.16 9.64
CA MET A 327 -4.87 -16.41 8.42
C MET A 327 -5.83 -15.26 8.75
N TYR A 328 -5.64 -14.12 8.11
CA TYR A 328 -6.59 -13.01 8.16
C TYR A 328 -7.78 -13.24 7.22
N ALA A 329 -7.53 -13.88 6.07
CA ALA A 329 -8.56 -14.30 5.12
C ALA A 329 -8.04 -15.46 4.26
N LYS A 330 -8.94 -16.32 3.79
CA LYS A 330 -8.64 -17.28 2.72
C LYS A 330 -9.81 -17.40 1.73
N ARG A 331 -9.53 -17.96 0.56
CA ARG A 331 -10.57 -18.26 -0.44
C ARG A 331 -11.71 -19.07 0.19
N GLY A 332 -12.94 -18.61 0.01
CA GLY A 332 -14.17 -19.21 0.52
C GLY A 332 -14.62 -18.69 1.89
N ASP A 333 -13.81 -17.89 2.58
CA ASP A 333 -14.26 -17.15 3.77
C ASP A 333 -15.23 -16.03 3.34
N GLU A 334 -16.17 -15.67 4.22
CA GLU A 334 -17.00 -14.48 4.02
C GLU A 334 -16.14 -13.21 4.07
N ILE A 335 -16.47 -12.20 3.25
CA ILE A 335 -15.70 -10.95 3.20
C ILE A 335 -15.77 -10.17 4.52
N THR A 336 -16.92 -10.26 5.19
CA THR A 336 -17.17 -9.81 6.57
C THR A 336 -18.20 -10.77 7.19
N PRO A 337 -18.22 -10.95 8.53
CA PRO A 337 -19.16 -11.86 9.18
C PRO A 337 -20.62 -11.55 8.83
N GLY A 338 -21.33 -12.53 8.26
CA GLY A 338 -22.74 -12.41 7.93
C GLY A 338 -23.04 -11.75 6.58
N ALA A 339 -22.02 -11.36 5.81
CA ALA A 339 -22.20 -10.78 4.47
C ALA A 339 -22.84 -11.75 3.47
N GLY A 340 -22.64 -13.06 3.65
CA GLY A 340 -23.04 -14.11 2.70
C GLY A 340 -22.20 -14.15 1.40
N GLU A 341 -21.56 -13.04 1.05
CA GLU A 341 -20.55 -12.91 -0.01
C GLU A 341 -19.17 -13.40 0.50
N ARG A 342 -18.44 -14.12 -0.35
CA ARG A 342 -17.19 -14.81 -0.01
C ARG A 342 -16.06 -14.41 -0.93
N TYR A 343 -14.83 -14.47 -0.42
CA TYR A 343 -13.64 -14.36 -1.24
C TYR A 343 -13.57 -15.51 -2.27
N SER A 344 -13.42 -15.18 -3.54
CA SER A 344 -13.43 -16.15 -4.64
C SER A 344 -12.45 -15.76 -5.75
N GLN A 345 -12.15 -16.73 -6.62
CA GLN A 345 -11.27 -16.59 -7.78
C GLN A 345 -12.00 -16.94 -9.08
N THR A 346 -13.32 -16.76 -9.14
CA THR A 346 -14.13 -17.18 -10.30
C THR A 346 -13.63 -16.55 -11.60
N GLU A 347 -13.09 -15.33 -11.53
CA GLU A 347 -12.67 -14.55 -12.69
C GLU A 347 -11.15 -14.48 -12.90
N THR A 348 -10.35 -14.93 -11.92
CA THR A 348 -8.90 -14.73 -11.91
C THR A 348 -8.11 -15.93 -11.38
N THR A 349 -6.79 -15.89 -11.50
CA THR A 349 -5.91 -16.95 -11.01
C THR A 349 -5.59 -16.86 -9.51
N GLU A 350 -5.88 -15.70 -8.88
CA GLU A 350 -5.55 -15.43 -7.48
C GLU A 350 -6.65 -14.61 -6.82
N THR A 351 -7.03 -15.00 -5.61
CA THR A 351 -8.11 -14.38 -4.83
C THR A 351 -7.72 -13.02 -4.25
N PHE A 352 -6.48 -12.84 -3.79
CA PHE A 352 -6.05 -11.63 -3.06
C PHE A 352 -5.08 -10.77 -3.86
N LEU A 353 -5.47 -9.51 -4.09
CA LEU A 353 -4.73 -8.57 -4.91
C LEU A 353 -3.70 -7.76 -4.14
N ALA A 354 -3.98 -7.35 -2.91
CA ALA A 354 -3.08 -6.52 -2.10
C ALA A 354 -3.41 -6.67 -0.61
N SER A 355 -2.44 -6.37 0.26
CA SER A 355 -2.63 -6.37 1.71
C SER A 355 -1.63 -5.45 2.40
N ALA A 356 -2.05 -4.76 3.45
CA ALA A 356 -1.18 -3.93 4.27
C ALA A 356 -1.55 -4.05 5.76
N VAL A 357 -0.58 -3.87 6.65
CA VAL A 357 -0.74 -3.95 8.12
C VAL A 357 -0.05 -2.78 8.81
N ALA A 358 -0.71 -2.23 9.83
CA ALA A 358 -0.23 -1.18 10.70
C ALA A 358 0.36 -1.74 12.01
N SER A 359 1.08 -0.91 12.74
CA SER A 359 1.77 -1.23 13.99
C SER A 359 0.85 -1.68 15.13
N ASN A 360 -0.41 -1.23 15.12
CA ASN A 360 -1.42 -1.64 16.09
C ASN A 360 -2.10 -2.99 15.73
N GLY A 361 -1.68 -3.64 14.64
CA GLY A 361 -2.25 -4.88 14.15
C GLY A 361 -3.45 -4.69 13.21
N ASP A 362 -3.87 -3.44 12.98
CA ASP A 362 -4.88 -3.14 11.98
C ASP A 362 -4.39 -3.55 10.58
N TYR A 363 -5.29 -4.07 9.76
CA TYR A 363 -4.96 -4.54 8.43
C TYR A 363 -6.06 -4.24 7.43
N VAL A 364 -5.64 -4.13 6.17
CA VAL A 364 -6.52 -4.03 5.01
C VAL A 364 -6.18 -5.11 4.00
N ILE A 365 -7.21 -5.70 3.37
CA ILE A 365 -7.08 -6.74 2.35
C ILE A 365 -7.93 -6.36 1.14
N VAL A 366 -7.32 -6.41 -0.04
CA VAL A 366 -8.04 -6.36 -1.33
C VAL A 366 -8.17 -7.77 -1.88
N GLY A 367 -9.38 -8.18 -2.22
CA GLY A 367 -9.63 -9.49 -2.83
C GLY A 367 -10.86 -9.54 -3.73
N TYR A 368 -10.84 -10.49 -4.66
CA TYR A 368 -11.98 -10.88 -5.48
C TYR A 368 -12.98 -11.70 -4.66
N THR A 369 -14.24 -11.67 -5.09
CA THR A 369 -15.39 -12.21 -4.37
C THR A 369 -16.29 -13.02 -5.28
N ASP A 370 -17.32 -13.65 -4.72
CA ASP A 370 -18.38 -14.33 -5.47
C ASP A 370 -19.63 -13.45 -5.67
N ALA A 371 -19.49 -12.11 -5.58
CA ALA A 371 -20.57 -11.18 -5.85
C ALA A 371 -21.21 -11.46 -7.23
N ALA A 372 -22.54 -11.55 -7.27
CA ALA A 372 -23.27 -11.89 -8.50
C ALA A 372 -23.14 -10.81 -9.59
N GLU A 373 -22.88 -9.57 -9.20
CA GLU A 373 -22.63 -8.46 -10.11
C GLU A 373 -21.12 -8.36 -10.37
N GLN A 374 -20.70 -8.74 -11.57
CA GLN A 374 -19.27 -8.79 -11.97
C GLN A 374 -18.55 -7.46 -11.77
N LEU A 375 -19.27 -6.35 -11.90
CA LEU A 375 -18.74 -5.01 -11.71
C LEU A 375 -18.63 -4.59 -10.24
N ARG A 376 -18.79 -5.52 -9.30
CA ARG A 376 -18.70 -5.29 -7.86
C ARG A 376 -17.93 -6.40 -7.17
N ASP A 377 -17.18 -7.19 -7.91
CA ASP A 377 -16.60 -8.45 -7.44
C ASP A 377 -15.28 -8.26 -6.69
N THR A 378 -14.75 -7.03 -6.60
CA THR A 378 -13.54 -6.74 -5.83
C THR A 378 -13.81 -5.80 -4.65
N VAL A 379 -13.27 -6.15 -3.47
CA VAL A 379 -13.46 -5.43 -2.21
C VAL A 379 -12.16 -5.09 -1.52
N LEU A 380 -12.12 -3.95 -0.82
CA LEU A 380 -11.13 -3.57 0.17
C LEU A 380 -11.76 -3.67 1.56
N VAL A 381 -11.30 -4.61 2.38
CA VAL A 381 -11.84 -4.89 3.72
C VAL A 381 -10.83 -4.51 4.79
N PHE A 382 -11.28 -3.78 5.79
CA PHE A 382 -10.56 -3.43 7.01
C PHE A 382 -10.89 -4.41 8.13
N ASN A 383 -9.86 -4.94 8.79
CA ASN A 383 -9.95 -5.80 9.97
C ASN A 383 -10.97 -6.95 9.85
N GLY A 384 -11.18 -7.47 8.64
CA GLY A 384 -12.14 -8.54 8.35
C GLY A 384 -13.60 -8.22 8.70
N SER A 385 -13.94 -6.96 8.98
CA SER A 385 -15.25 -6.58 9.53
C SER A 385 -15.92 -5.45 8.76
N THR A 386 -15.13 -4.54 8.15
CA THR A 386 -15.67 -3.36 7.47
C THR A 386 -15.22 -3.29 6.02
N VAL A 387 -16.14 -3.08 5.09
CA VAL A 387 -15.82 -2.81 3.68
C VAL A 387 -15.52 -1.33 3.53
N LEU A 388 -14.24 -0.96 3.32
CA LEU A 388 -13.85 0.45 3.13
C LEU A 388 -14.16 0.97 1.73
N LEU A 389 -13.92 0.13 0.73
CA LEU A 389 -14.10 0.48 -0.66
C LEU A 389 -14.46 -0.77 -1.44
N ARG A 390 -15.25 -0.60 -2.49
CA ARG A 390 -15.61 -1.67 -3.39
C ARG A 390 -15.54 -1.18 -4.82
N GLU A 391 -15.30 -2.10 -5.73
CA GLU A 391 -15.56 -1.89 -7.13
C GLU A 391 -17.01 -1.38 -7.36
N GLY A 392 -17.13 -0.29 -8.11
CA GLY A 392 -18.40 0.38 -8.34
C GLY A 392 -18.82 1.40 -7.30
N ALA A 393 -18.03 1.63 -6.26
CA ALA A 393 -18.25 2.80 -5.43
C ALA A 393 -18.04 4.09 -6.24
N GLU A 394 -18.98 5.03 -6.13
CA GLU A 394 -18.84 6.39 -6.67
C GLU A 394 -17.80 7.17 -5.88
N PHE A 395 -17.12 8.10 -6.55
CA PHE A 395 -16.24 9.05 -5.88
C PHE A 395 -16.16 10.37 -6.65
N ASP A 396 -15.83 11.45 -5.93
CA ASP A 396 -15.65 12.78 -6.48
C ASP A 396 -14.26 12.87 -7.10
N LEU A 397 -14.24 12.84 -8.44
CA LEU A 397 -13.03 12.79 -9.24
C LEU A 397 -12.39 14.18 -9.37
N ASN A 398 -13.21 15.23 -9.41
CA ASN A 398 -12.78 16.60 -9.68
C ASN A 398 -12.55 17.43 -8.40
N GLU A 399 -12.93 16.88 -7.24
CA GLU A 399 -12.81 17.46 -5.90
C GLU A 399 -13.66 18.73 -5.68
N ASP A 400 -14.85 18.79 -6.29
CA ASP A 400 -15.82 19.88 -6.10
C ASP A 400 -16.79 19.64 -4.92
N GLY A 401 -16.67 18.50 -4.24
CA GLY A 401 -17.48 18.08 -3.10
C GLY A 401 -18.78 17.38 -3.49
N VAL A 402 -19.00 17.08 -4.78
CA VAL A 402 -20.24 16.49 -5.29
C VAL A 402 -19.96 15.26 -6.17
N LEU A 403 -20.69 14.17 -5.94
CA LEU A 403 -20.63 12.95 -6.76
C LEU A 403 -21.33 13.12 -8.11
N ASN A 404 -20.85 14.02 -8.97
CA ASN A 404 -21.44 14.33 -10.28
C ASN A 404 -20.55 13.94 -11.47
N ASP A 405 -19.37 13.38 -11.20
CA ASP A 405 -18.33 13.14 -12.22
C ASP A 405 -18.55 11.90 -13.09
N ASN A 406 -19.59 11.11 -12.79
CA ASN A 406 -19.79 9.81 -13.41
C ASN A 406 -18.52 8.94 -13.28
N ALA A 407 -17.91 8.95 -12.09
CA ALA A 407 -16.67 8.27 -11.78
C ALA A 407 -16.89 7.20 -10.70
N PHE A 408 -16.54 5.97 -11.03
CA PHE A 408 -16.68 4.83 -10.14
C PHE A 408 -15.36 4.06 -10.04
N VAL A 409 -15.12 3.39 -8.92
CA VAL A 409 -14.01 2.46 -8.77
C VAL A 409 -14.14 1.34 -9.80
N GLY A 410 -13.14 1.19 -10.66
CA GLY A 410 -13.13 0.23 -11.75
C GLY A 410 -12.49 -1.10 -11.39
N ALA A 411 -11.23 -1.10 -10.97
CA ALA A 411 -10.49 -2.27 -10.55
C ALA A 411 -9.34 -1.83 -9.63
N PHE A 412 -8.97 -2.67 -8.68
CA PHE A 412 -7.87 -2.37 -7.76
C PHE A 412 -6.52 -2.75 -8.36
N SER A 413 -5.49 -1.95 -8.07
CA SER A 413 -4.10 -2.32 -8.38
C SER A 413 -3.60 -3.39 -7.41
N ARG A 414 -2.82 -4.33 -7.92
CA ARG A 414 -2.20 -5.42 -7.15
C ARG A 414 -1.10 -4.98 -6.19
N ASP A 415 -0.42 -3.89 -6.50
CA ASP A 415 0.73 -3.40 -5.72
C ASP A 415 0.57 -1.92 -5.32
N GLY A 416 -0.68 -1.42 -5.40
CA GLY A 416 -1.02 -0.03 -5.15
C GLY A 416 -1.80 0.16 -3.85
N LEU A 417 -1.43 -0.51 -2.76
CA LEU A 417 -2.07 -0.37 -1.46
C LEU A 417 -1.04 -0.03 -0.38
N ALA A 418 -1.35 0.96 0.46
CA ALA A 418 -0.57 1.33 1.64
C ALA A 418 -1.51 1.66 2.82
N LEU A 419 -1.06 1.37 4.04
CA LEU A 419 -1.74 1.68 5.30
C LEU A 419 -0.72 2.29 6.26
N SER A 420 -1.05 3.43 6.88
CA SER A 420 -0.25 4.04 7.95
C SER A 420 -0.74 3.62 9.34
N ASP A 421 0.06 3.89 10.38
CA ASP A 421 -0.32 3.69 11.78
C ASP A 421 -1.40 4.67 12.26
N THR A 422 -1.67 5.73 11.48
CA THR A 422 -2.76 6.69 11.71
C THR A 422 -4.09 6.27 11.08
N GLY A 423 -4.12 5.12 10.38
CA GLY A 423 -5.31 4.63 9.70
C GLY A 423 -5.53 5.25 8.31
N ASP A 424 -4.53 5.89 7.72
CA ASP A 424 -4.64 6.42 6.37
C ASP A 424 -4.40 5.30 5.35
N VAL A 425 -5.40 5.06 4.50
CA VAL A 425 -5.32 4.07 3.43
C VAL A 425 -5.08 4.80 2.11
N TYR A 426 -4.09 4.34 1.35
CA TYR A 426 -3.83 4.80 -0.02
C TYR A 426 -4.05 3.64 -0.97
N VAL A 427 -4.88 3.84 -1.99
CA VAL A 427 -5.24 2.79 -2.94
C VAL A 427 -5.23 3.30 -4.37
N VAL A 428 -4.55 2.58 -5.25
CA VAL A 428 -4.58 2.83 -6.69
C VAL A 428 -5.69 2.02 -7.33
N VAL A 429 -6.58 2.70 -8.04
CA VAL A 429 -7.70 2.08 -8.76
C VAL A 429 -7.72 2.52 -10.22
N SER A 430 -8.28 1.70 -11.10
CA SER A 430 -8.82 2.23 -12.35
C SER A 430 -10.14 2.95 -12.09
N VAL A 431 -10.47 3.88 -12.97
CA VAL A 431 -11.70 4.67 -12.93
C VAL A 431 -12.58 4.22 -14.09
N ARG A 432 -13.85 3.97 -13.83
CA ARG A 432 -14.85 3.66 -14.85
C ARG A 432 -15.98 4.68 -14.86
N GLY A 433 -16.63 4.82 -16.02
CA GLY A 433 -17.89 5.55 -16.14
C GLY A 433 -19.12 4.66 -15.90
N ALA A 434 -20.33 5.25 -15.83
CA ALA A 434 -21.59 4.50 -15.68
C ALA A 434 -21.86 3.49 -16.80
N ALA A 435 -21.24 3.65 -17.98
CA ALA A 435 -21.31 2.66 -19.06
C ALA A 435 -20.32 1.48 -18.87
N ALA A 436 -19.73 1.35 -17.67
CA ALA A 436 -18.74 0.33 -17.29
C ALA A 436 -17.44 0.34 -18.12
N ASN A 437 -17.23 1.35 -18.96
CA ASN A 437 -15.96 1.53 -19.66
C ASN A 437 -14.91 2.10 -18.71
N VAL A 438 -13.74 1.45 -18.65
CA VAL A 438 -12.60 1.95 -17.89
C VAL A 438 -11.97 3.12 -18.64
N THR A 439 -11.93 4.28 -18.00
CA THR A 439 -11.61 5.59 -18.61
C THR A 439 -10.32 6.20 -18.09
N GLY A 440 -9.81 5.76 -16.94
CA GLY A 440 -8.56 6.28 -16.37
C GLY A 440 -8.10 5.51 -15.15
N THR A 441 -7.24 6.15 -14.36
CA THR A 441 -6.75 5.65 -13.05
C THR A 441 -6.68 6.79 -12.04
N ALA A 442 -6.80 6.46 -10.76
CA ALA A 442 -6.71 7.40 -9.64
C ALA A 442 -5.92 6.79 -8.49
N LEU A 443 -5.17 7.63 -7.78
CA LEU A 443 -4.71 7.36 -6.43
C LEU A 443 -5.74 7.97 -5.47
N LEU A 444 -6.44 7.11 -4.75
CA LEU A 444 -7.42 7.47 -3.75
C LEU A 444 -6.81 7.38 -2.35
N THR A 445 -7.35 8.17 -1.42
CA THR A 445 -7.09 8.04 0.01
C THR A 445 -8.39 7.94 0.79
N LEU A 446 -8.39 7.09 1.82
CA LEU A 446 -9.49 6.87 2.74
C LEU A 446 -8.93 6.86 4.17
N ARG A 447 -9.81 6.99 5.16
CA ARG A 447 -9.48 6.71 6.56
C ARG A 447 -10.09 5.37 6.96
N THR A 448 -9.36 4.58 7.72
CA THR A 448 -9.97 3.46 8.43
C THR A 448 -10.96 4.02 9.45
N PRO A 449 -12.09 3.35 9.69
CA PRO A 449 -12.99 3.70 10.76
C PRO A 449 -12.22 3.68 12.08
N ALA A 450 -12.18 4.83 12.74
CA ALA A 450 -11.57 5.05 14.02
C ALA A 450 -12.41 6.13 14.69
N CYS A 451 -12.59 6.07 16.00
CA CYS A 451 -13.39 7.09 16.64
C CYS A 451 -12.65 8.42 16.60
N ASN A 452 -13.39 9.52 16.50
CA ASN A 452 -12.89 10.84 16.85
C ASN A 452 -12.40 10.82 18.31
N ASP A 453 -11.57 11.80 18.68
CA ASP A 453 -11.16 11.91 20.07
C ASP A 453 -12.31 12.43 20.95
N LEU A 454 -12.15 12.38 22.27
CA LEU A 454 -13.20 12.78 23.21
C LEU A 454 -13.33 14.30 23.38
N ASP A 455 -12.36 15.09 22.92
CA ASP A 455 -12.37 16.57 22.97
C ASP A 455 -13.25 17.10 21.83
N PHE A 456 -14.54 16.75 21.85
CA PHE A 456 -15.44 16.99 20.73
C PHE A 456 -15.51 18.46 20.33
N ASN A 457 -15.34 19.39 21.27
CA ASN A 457 -15.36 20.84 21.01
C ASN A 457 -13.96 21.44 20.73
N ASN A 458 -12.92 20.59 20.68
CA ASN A 458 -11.52 20.93 20.41
C ASN A 458 -10.98 22.07 21.28
N ASN A 459 -11.35 22.12 22.56
CA ASN A 459 -10.93 23.18 23.48
C ASN A 459 -9.65 22.85 24.27
N GLY A 460 -9.14 21.61 24.14
CA GLY A 460 -7.93 21.11 24.79
C GLY A 460 -8.15 20.53 26.18
N VAL A 461 -9.40 20.38 26.63
CA VAL A 461 -9.78 19.81 27.93
C VAL A 461 -10.62 18.57 27.68
N PHE A 462 -10.07 17.39 27.97
CA PHE A 462 -10.80 16.14 27.78
C PHE A 462 -10.39 15.06 28.80
N PRO A 463 -11.33 14.16 29.16
CA PRO A 463 -12.77 14.27 28.92
C PRO A 463 -13.42 15.30 29.87
N GLU A 464 -14.40 16.08 29.39
CA GLU A 464 -15.26 16.91 30.24
C GLU A 464 -16.76 16.85 29.89
N ASP A 465 -17.62 17.28 30.81
CA ASP A 465 -19.08 17.32 30.59
C ASP A 465 -19.45 18.24 29.41
N ALA A 466 -18.62 19.24 29.11
CA ALA A 466 -18.84 20.13 27.97
C ALA A 466 -18.76 19.40 26.64
N ASP A 467 -17.82 18.44 26.46
CA ASP A 467 -17.74 17.62 25.25
C ASP A 467 -19.04 16.86 24.97
N VAL A 468 -19.62 16.29 26.04
CA VAL A 468 -20.88 15.55 25.96
C VAL A 468 -22.03 16.50 25.60
N VAL A 469 -22.10 17.66 26.25
CA VAL A 469 -23.15 18.66 25.98
C VAL A 469 -23.05 19.17 24.55
N ASP A 470 -21.85 19.49 24.08
CA ASP A 470 -21.60 20.01 22.73
C ASP A 470 -21.87 18.94 21.67
N PHE A 471 -21.51 17.68 21.92
CA PHE A 471 -21.86 16.54 21.05
C PHE A 471 -23.38 16.43 20.85
N PHE A 472 -24.16 16.47 21.93
CA PHE A 472 -25.62 16.42 21.83
C PHE A 472 -26.26 17.70 21.28
N ASP A 473 -25.66 18.87 21.51
CA ASP A 473 -26.15 20.12 20.92
C ASP A 473 -25.98 20.09 19.40
N VAL A 474 -24.80 19.70 18.90
CA VAL A 474 -24.55 19.52 17.45
C VAL A 474 -25.44 18.42 16.86
N LEU A 475 -25.61 17.29 17.56
CA LEU A 475 -26.53 16.22 17.14
C LEU A 475 -27.97 16.73 16.98
N ALA A 476 -28.38 17.67 17.83
CA ALA A 476 -29.70 18.32 17.78
C ALA A 476 -29.80 19.48 16.77
N GLY A 477 -28.74 19.76 16.00
CA GLY A 477 -28.68 20.83 15.00
C GLY A 477 -28.12 22.16 15.53
N GLY A 478 -27.48 22.16 16.70
CA GLY A 478 -26.67 23.25 17.21
C GLY A 478 -25.47 23.56 16.30
N VAL A 479 -25.00 24.80 16.35
CA VAL A 479 -23.82 25.23 15.58
C VAL A 479 -22.58 25.13 16.46
N CYS A 480 -21.54 24.47 15.95
CA CYS A 480 -20.23 24.47 16.58
C CYS A 480 -19.16 24.72 15.53
N GLU A 481 -18.39 25.80 15.69
CA GLU A 481 -17.38 26.20 14.70
C GLU A 481 -16.08 25.41 14.81
N ALA A 482 -15.79 24.85 15.99
CA ALA A 482 -14.55 24.13 16.26
C ALA A 482 -14.78 22.64 16.56
N CYS A 483 -16.01 22.14 16.52
CA CYS A 483 -16.26 20.75 16.91
C CYS A 483 -15.81 19.76 15.84
N ASP A 484 -15.49 18.56 16.30
CA ASP A 484 -15.36 17.38 15.47
C ASP A 484 -16.68 17.04 14.76
N THR A 485 -16.61 16.10 13.81
CA THR A 485 -17.79 15.64 13.10
C THR A 485 -18.67 14.80 13.99
N ILE A 486 -20.00 14.87 13.77
CA ILE A 486 -20.96 14.07 14.54
C ILE A 486 -20.88 12.57 14.23
N ASP A 487 -20.25 12.22 13.10
CA ASP A 487 -19.86 10.86 12.71
C ASP A 487 -18.70 10.40 13.60
N PHE A 488 -18.99 10.12 14.88
CA PHE A 488 -17.97 9.90 15.89
C PHE A 488 -17.18 8.63 15.62
N ASN A 489 -17.84 7.55 15.17
CA ASN A 489 -17.16 6.28 14.86
C ASN A 489 -16.52 6.27 13.45
N ASN A 490 -16.72 7.33 12.66
CA ASN A 490 -16.25 7.45 11.28
C ASN A 490 -16.70 6.26 10.41
N ASP A 491 -17.92 5.76 10.62
CA ASP A 491 -18.54 4.68 9.85
C ASP A 491 -19.36 5.19 8.65
N CYS A 492 -19.41 6.52 8.48
CA CYS A 492 -20.03 7.21 7.35
C CYS A 492 -21.56 7.20 7.39
N VAL A 493 -22.15 6.79 8.50
CA VAL A 493 -23.60 6.79 8.75
C VAL A 493 -23.89 7.87 9.79
N PHE A 494 -24.17 9.08 9.32
CA PHE A 494 -24.41 10.20 10.24
C PHE A 494 -25.68 11.01 9.91
N PRO A 495 -26.36 11.54 10.94
CA PRO A 495 -26.25 11.10 12.34
C PRO A 495 -26.80 9.68 12.51
N SER A 496 -26.18 8.86 13.37
CA SER A 496 -26.70 7.54 13.75
C SER A 496 -26.70 7.31 15.26
N ASP A 497 -27.51 6.36 15.71
CA ASP A 497 -27.45 5.88 17.10
C ASP A 497 -26.10 5.19 17.41
N LEU A 498 -25.39 4.70 16.38
CA LEU A 498 -24.07 4.08 16.54
C LEU A 498 -23.00 5.11 16.92
N ASP A 499 -23.07 6.34 16.39
CA ASP A 499 -22.21 7.45 16.81
C ASP A 499 -22.32 7.71 18.31
N VAL A 500 -23.56 7.76 18.82
CA VAL A 500 -23.85 8.00 20.23
C VAL A 500 -23.34 6.84 21.10
N ILE A 501 -23.55 5.60 20.65
CA ILE A 501 -23.07 4.40 21.35
C ILE A 501 -21.53 4.39 21.38
N ALA A 502 -20.88 4.68 20.26
CA ALA A 502 -19.44 4.73 20.15
C ALA A 502 -18.85 5.84 21.05
N PHE A 503 -19.44 7.04 21.03
CA PHE A 503 -19.03 8.16 21.89
C PHE A 503 -19.06 7.76 23.37
N PHE A 504 -20.18 7.22 23.85
CA PHE A 504 -20.27 6.80 25.25
C PHE A 504 -19.42 5.57 25.58
N ASN A 505 -19.22 4.65 24.64
CA ASN A 505 -18.36 3.51 24.85
C ASN A 505 -16.91 3.95 25.03
N VAL A 506 -16.41 4.86 24.20
CA VAL A 506 -15.06 5.44 24.33
C VAL A 506 -14.95 6.28 25.60
N LEU A 507 -15.97 7.09 25.92
CA LEU A 507 -16.02 7.87 27.17
C LEU A 507 -15.95 6.97 28.41
N ALA A 508 -16.53 5.76 28.35
CA ALA A 508 -16.46 4.75 29.40
C ALA A 508 -15.15 3.96 29.44
N GLY A 509 -14.18 4.27 28.56
CA GLY A 509 -12.90 3.57 28.44
C GLY A 509 -12.97 2.27 27.62
N GLY A 510 -14.06 2.05 26.89
CA GLY A 510 -14.21 0.98 25.91
C GLY A 510 -13.43 1.26 24.61
N SER A 511 -13.24 0.22 23.80
CA SER A 511 -12.64 0.34 22.47
C SER A 511 -13.63 0.98 21.49
N CYS A 512 -13.15 1.80 20.57
CA CYS A 512 -13.97 2.24 19.44
C CYS A 512 -14.48 1.02 18.67
N THR A 513 -15.80 0.94 18.44
CA THR A 513 -16.40 -0.05 17.55
C THR A 513 -17.03 0.75 16.41
N PRO A 514 -16.48 0.65 15.19
CA PRO A 514 -17.08 1.24 14.02
C PRO A 514 -18.46 0.65 13.73
#